data_AF-A0A2V8EC39-F1
#
_entry.id   AF-A0A2V8EC39-F1
#
_cell.length_a   1.000
_cell.length_b   1.000
_cell.length_c   1.000
_cell.angle_alpha   90.00
_cell.angle_beta   90.00
_cell.angle_gamma   90.00
#
_symmetry.space_group_name_H-M   'P 1'
#
loop_
_entity.id
_entity.type
_entity.pdbx_description
1 polymer ?
#
loop_
_entity_poly.entity_id
_entity_poly.type
_entity_poly.pdbx_seq_one_letter_code
_entity_poly.pdbx_strand_id
1 'polypeptide(L)'
;MRPVWTLVLFNQLTTTPAYDDARAYFPIEGDRLVAYTMPAGTRAWTIPARLVQPPVAGDGLVFLVDREALTAHRASDGSMAWRAPLAEALAVRPTFDNGWLIAAVASGDVLAYRARDGELIWRRHLAAPAHAPAALAGDRVYMPTSDSHIVALHVDTGEPVWERRLGGAPNEVLALAERLYTGSTDNFFYCLMTEDGRIDWRWRTGGDIVGEPIADERHVYFVALDNVLRAMDLKSGAQVWMRPLPIRPIAGPARAGATILVAGQTAQLRAFNAKDGTPVPGEPIVPGAPAPPAPPRRPTAAAGPGAGIPTVDLVPSELPHATPSEIDMPSEADAAAKAAAIASDPDMAAPPHVIEDPTTHLSMVLMITKEIARGAGVTLVTRSFEPPASPVAPLPNMIMIAPQTPAATAPPRR
;
A
#
# COMPACT_ATOMS: atom_id res chain seq x y z
N MET A 1 -14.22 1.06 -14.61
CA MET A 1 -12.82 1.23 -14.18
C MET A 1 -11.95 1.10 -15.42
N ARG A 2 -10.97 1.98 -15.60
CA ARG A 2 -9.92 1.76 -16.60
C ARG A 2 -8.60 1.74 -15.85
N PRO A 3 -7.77 0.68 -15.99
CA PRO A 3 -6.41 0.76 -15.50
C PRO A 3 -5.72 1.92 -16.23
N VAL A 4 -5.01 2.78 -15.50
CA VAL A 4 -4.22 3.84 -16.13
C VAL A 4 -2.94 3.26 -16.71
N TRP A 5 -2.36 2.29 -16.01
CA TRP A 5 -1.34 1.42 -16.55
C TRP A 5 -1.28 0.11 -15.76
N THR A 6 -0.71 -0.90 -16.41
CA THR A 6 -0.31 -2.16 -15.78
C THR A 6 1.17 -2.36 -16.04
N LEU A 7 1.93 -2.59 -14.98
CA LEU A 7 3.35 -2.89 -14.99
C LEU A 7 3.52 -4.35 -14.57
N VAL A 8 4.33 -5.10 -15.30
CA VAL A 8 4.75 -6.44 -14.87
C VAL A 8 6.17 -6.33 -14.34
N LEU A 9 6.37 -6.60 -13.06
CA LEU A 9 7.69 -6.81 -12.50
C LEU A 9 8.07 -8.25 -12.85
N PHE A 10 8.98 -8.44 -13.81
CA PHE A 10 9.48 -9.76 -14.22
C PHE A 10 10.29 -10.49 -13.13
N ASN A 11 10.21 -10.03 -11.88
CA ASN A 11 10.87 -10.53 -10.69
C ASN A 11 9.84 -10.56 -9.55
N GLN A 12 9.92 -11.55 -8.67
CA GLN A 12 9.04 -11.60 -7.50
C GLN A 12 9.41 -10.51 -6.50
N LEU A 13 8.42 -10.07 -5.71
CA LEU A 13 8.68 -9.21 -4.56
C LEU A 13 9.32 -10.02 -3.42
N THR A 14 10.32 -9.44 -2.78
CA THR A 14 10.96 -10.06 -1.60
C THR A 14 10.29 -9.65 -0.29
N THR A 15 9.64 -8.48 -0.26
CA THR A 15 8.86 -7.97 0.87
C THR A 15 7.79 -6.99 0.38
N THR A 16 6.92 -6.51 1.26
CA THR A 16 5.88 -5.54 0.89
C THR A 16 6.50 -4.22 0.41
N PRO A 17 6.00 -3.61 -0.68
CA PRO A 17 6.52 -2.33 -1.16
C PRO A 17 6.24 -1.16 -0.22
N ALA A 18 7.00 -0.09 -0.41
CA ALA A 18 6.76 1.20 0.23
C ALA A 18 6.36 2.25 -0.79
N TYR A 19 5.75 3.33 -0.31
CA TYR A 19 5.21 4.39 -1.14
C TYR A 19 5.42 5.73 -0.45
N ASP A 20 5.67 6.76 -1.25
CA ASP A 20 5.48 8.15 -0.88
C ASP A 20 4.57 8.83 -1.91
N ASP A 21 4.32 10.13 -1.74
CA ASP A 21 3.42 10.89 -2.62
C ASP A 21 3.84 10.89 -4.10
N ALA A 22 5.12 10.63 -4.40
CA ALA A 22 5.69 10.75 -5.73
C ALA A 22 6.18 9.42 -6.33
N ARG A 23 6.40 8.38 -5.51
CA ARG A 23 7.10 7.17 -5.93
C ARG A 23 6.62 5.91 -5.20
N ALA A 24 6.74 4.80 -5.92
CA ALA A 24 6.56 3.46 -5.39
C ALA A 24 7.89 2.69 -5.41
N TYR A 25 8.22 2.01 -4.32
CA TYR A 25 9.50 1.33 -4.09
C TYR A 25 9.29 -0.18 -3.96
N PHE A 26 9.71 -0.92 -5.00
CA PHE A 26 9.49 -2.35 -5.10
C PHE A 26 10.78 -3.12 -4.82
N PRO A 27 10.86 -3.84 -3.70
CA PRO A 27 11.97 -4.75 -3.44
C PRO A 27 11.73 -6.05 -4.19
N ILE A 28 12.64 -6.37 -5.11
CA ILE A 28 12.51 -7.49 -6.05
C ILE A 28 13.64 -8.50 -5.90
N GLU A 29 13.42 -9.72 -6.37
CA GLU A 29 14.43 -10.77 -6.45
C GLU A 29 15.71 -10.30 -7.15
N GLY A 30 16.84 -10.84 -6.69
CA GLY A 30 18.17 -10.42 -7.12
C GLY A 30 18.77 -9.29 -6.29
N ASP A 31 18.27 -9.10 -5.06
CA ASP A 31 18.71 -8.11 -4.07
C ASP A 31 18.67 -6.69 -4.63
N ARG A 32 17.52 -6.24 -5.13
CA ARG A 32 17.33 -4.90 -5.70
C ARG A 32 16.11 -4.21 -5.15
N LEU A 33 16.22 -2.89 -5.02
CA LEU A 33 15.09 -2.00 -4.84
C LEU A 33 14.91 -1.16 -6.12
N VAL A 34 13.71 -1.18 -6.68
CA VAL A 34 13.36 -0.42 -7.88
C VAL A 34 12.33 0.64 -7.54
N ALA A 35 12.61 1.90 -7.88
CA ALA A 35 11.67 3.00 -7.72
C ALA A 35 10.95 3.32 -9.04
N TYR A 36 9.65 3.56 -8.96
CA TYR A 36 8.81 4.05 -10.06
C TYR A 36 8.20 5.39 -9.67
N THR A 37 8.09 6.31 -10.63
CA THR A 37 7.38 7.57 -10.45
C THR A 37 5.87 7.35 -10.50
N MET A 38 5.14 8.06 -9.65
CA MET A 38 3.68 8.07 -9.60
C MET A 38 3.17 9.46 -10.02
N PRO A 39 2.00 9.55 -10.71
CA PRO A 39 1.20 8.44 -11.21
C PRO A 39 1.71 7.85 -12.53
N ALA A 40 2.83 8.32 -13.09
CA ALA A 40 3.26 7.99 -14.46
C ALA A 40 3.67 6.52 -14.68
N GLY A 41 4.05 5.79 -13.63
CA GLY A 41 4.47 4.39 -13.71
C GLY A 41 5.80 4.18 -14.43
N THR A 42 6.66 5.20 -14.51
CA THR A 42 7.97 5.09 -15.18
C THR A 42 9.07 4.77 -14.17
N ARG A 43 10.00 3.88 -14.53
CA ARG A 43 11.11 3.52 -13.65
C ARG A 43 12.03 4.74 -13.44
N ALA A 44 12.18 5.17 -12.19
CA ALA A 44 13.05 6.26 -11.81
C ALA A 44 14.51 5.79 -11.65
N TRP A 45 14.73 4.79 -10.80
CA TRP A 45 16.07 4.29 -10.49
C TRP A 45 16.03 2.85 -9.94
N THR A 46 17.21 2.25 -9.79
CA THR A 46 17.39 0.92 -9.19
C THR A 46 18.69 0.89 -8.42
N ILE A 47 18.65 0.32 -7.21
CA ILE A 47 19.83 0.15 -6.35
C ILE A 47 19.93 -1.31 -5.85
N PRO A 48 21.13 -1.79 -5.51
CA PRO A 48 21.26 -3.04 -4.76
C PRO A 48 20.69 -2.85 -3.34
N ALA A 49 19.84 -3.77 -2.91
CA ALA A 49 19.24 -3.78 -1.58
C ALA A 49 18.80 -5.21 -1.20
N ARG A 50 19.40 -5.77 -0.16
CA ARG A 50 18.96 -7.05 0.44
C ARG A 50 18.20 -6.76 1.72
N LEU A 51 16.88 -6.62 1.59
CA LEU A 51 16.03 -6.21 2.70
C LEU A 51 15.60 -7.42 3.54
N VAL A 52 15.53 -7.21 4.85
CA VAL A 52 14.94 -8.17 5.81
C VAL A 52 13.62 -7.68 6.40
N GLN A 53 13.32 -6.40 6.27
CA GLN A 53 12.03 -5.79 6.62
C GLN A 53 11.48 -5.04 5.41
N PRO A 54 10.15 -4.81 5.31
CA PRO A 54 9.61 -3.92 4.31
C PRO A 54 10.26 -2.53 4.39
N PRO A 55 10.55 -1.88 3.25
CA PRO A 55 10.98 -0.49 3.24
C PRO A 55 9.90 0.43 3.85
N VAL A 56 10.33 1.61 4.26
CA VAL A 56 9.46 2.70 4.73
C VAL A 56 9.87 3.96 4.00
N ALA A 57 8.93 4.80 3.57
CA ALA A 57 9.24 6.03 2.83
C ALA A 57 8.56 7.23 3.47
N GLY A 58 9.22 8.39 3.38
CA GLY A 58 8.72 9.66 3.90
C GLY A 58 9.80 10.75 3.93
N ASP A 59 9.39 12.02 3.92
CA ASP A 59 10.27 13.21 3.86
C ASP A 59 11.36 13.14 2.76
N GLY A 60 11.03 12.57 1.60
CA GLY A 60 11.97 12.43 0.49
C GLY A 60 13.08 11.40 0.74
N LEU A 61 12.91 10.52 1.73
CA LEU A 61 13.79 9.41 2.05
C LEU A 61 13.06 8.07 1.96
N VAL A 62 13.84 7.02 1.75
CA VAL A 62 13.42 5.62 1.87
C VAL A 62 14.35 4.93 2.86
N PHE A 63 13.78 4.41 3.93
CA PHE A 63 14.47 3.69 4.99
C PHE A 63 14.45 2.20 4.68
N LEU A 64 15.65 1.62 4.66
CA LEU A 64 15.90 0.22 4.32
C LEU A 64 16.57 -0.46 5.50
N VAL A 65 16.16 -1.70 5.76
CA VAL A 65 16.73 -2.52 6.84
C VAL A 65 17.33 -3.76 6.21
N ASP A 66 18.64 -3.88 6.30
CA ASP A 66 19.38 -5.11 6.01
C ASP A 66 19.74 -5.83 7.33
N ARG A 67 20.58 -6.88 7.29
CA ARG A 67 20.95 -7.62 8.51
C ARG A 67 21.89 -6.87 9.46
N GLU A 68 22.57 -5.85 8.97
CA GLU A 68 23.68 -5.18 9.64
C GLU A 68 23.37 -3.71 9.94
N ALA A 69 22.41 -3.10 9.24
CA ALA A 69 22.15 -1.68 9.33
C ALA A 69 20.74 -1.27 8.91
N LEU A 70 20.38 -0.12 9.44
CA LEU A 70 19.33 0.75 8.96
C LEU A 70 19.98 1.81 8.07
N THR A 71 19.54 1.94 6.83
CA THR A 71 20.02 2.97 5.90
C THR A 71 18.88 3.86 5.46
N ALA A 72 19.18 5.13 5.17
CA ALA A 72 18.27 5.98 4.41
C ALA A 72 18.86 6.29 3.04
N HIS A 73 17.99 6.24 2.04
CA HIS A 73 18.31 6.56 0.66
C HIS A 73 17.42 7.71 0.19
N ARG A 74 17.96 8.62 -0.61
CA ARG A 74 17.17 9.71 -1.19
C ARG A 74 16.14 9.16 -2.17
N ALA A 75 14.88 9.55 -1.99
CA ALA A 75 13.78 9.21 -2.90
C ALA A 75 14.06 9.64 -4.35
N SER A 76 14.80 10.74 -4.54
CA SER A 76 15.08 11.32 -5.85
C SER A 76 15.90 10.43 -6.77
N ASP A 77 16.93 9.77 -6.25
CA ASP A 77 17.96 9.08 -7.05
C ASP A 77 18.45 7.75 -6.45
N GLY A 78 17.98 7.36 -5.26
CA GLY A 78 18.38 6.13 -4.56
C GLY A 78 19.75 6.23 -3.88
N SER A 79 20.43 7.37 -3.93
CA SER A 79 21.72 7.55 -3.26
C SER A 79 21.58 7.43 -1.74
N MET A 80 22.53 6.75 -1.09
CA MET A 80 22.53 6.61 0.36
C MET A 80 22.78 7.98 1.02
N ALA A 81 21.86 8.42 1.87
CA ALA A 81 21.98 9.63 2.67
C ALA A 81 22.77 9.36 3.95
N TRP A 82 22.45 8.28 4.65
CA TRP A 82 23.13 7.86 5.88
C TRP A 82 22.98 6.36 6.14
N ARG A 83 23.83 5.84 7.04
CA ARG A 83 23.81 4.45 7.53
C ARG A 83 23.99 4.43 9.04
N ALA A 84 23.09 3.75 9.73
CA ALA A 84 23.14 3.49 11.16
C ALA A 84 23.32 1.98 11.38
N PRO A 85 24.45 1.53 11.96
CA PRO A 85 24.65 0.12 12.29
C PRO A 85 23.56 -0.39 13.25
N LEU A 86 23.03 -1.57 12.95
CA LEU A 86 22.12 -2.29 13.85
C LEU A 86 22.90 -3.43 14.49
N ALA A 87 23.02 -3.38 15.82
CA ALA A 87 23.65 -4.44 16.60
C ALA A 87 22.79 -5.71 16.64
N GLU A 88 21.49 -5.58 16.37
CA GLU A 88 20.51 -6.65 16.45
C GLU A 88 19.43 -6.45 15.39
N ALA A 89 18.80 -7.55 14.96
CA ALA A 89 17.67 -7.52 14.06
C ALA A 89 16.45 -6.81 14.68
N LEU A 90 15.69 -6.12 13.84
CA LEU A 90 14.41 -5.53 14.25
C LEU A 90 13.37 -6.62 14.49
N ALA A 91 12.60 -6.48 15.57
CA ALA A 91 11.46 -7.35 15.89
C ALA A 91 10.31 -7.14 14.89
N VAL A 92 10.10 -5.89 14.51
CA VAL A 92 9.02 -5.43 13.62
C VAL A 92 9.57 -4.40 12.64
N ARG A 93 8.82 -4.12 11.56
CA ARG A 93 9.14 -3.04 10.63
C ARG A 93 9.27 -1.70 11.38
N PRO A 94 10.24 -0.83 11.03
CA PRO A 94 10.31 0.51 11.62
C PRO A 94 9.10 1.37 11.22
N THR A 95 8.83 2.40 12.00
CA THR A 95 7.79 3.40 11.70
C THR A 95 8.44 4.75 11.48
N PHE A 96 8.04 5.44 10.41
CA PHE A 96 8.42 6.82 10.14
C PHE A 96 7.20 7.73 10.29
N ASP A 97 7.33 8.82 11.02
CA ASP A 97 6.35 9.92 11.02
C ASP A 97 7.00 11.22 11.50
N ASN A 98 6.64 12.36 10.90
CA ASN A 98 7.05 13.72 11.31
C ASN A 98 8.56 13.87 11.63
N GLY A 99 9.43 13.28 10.80
CA GLY A 99 10.89 13.34 10.98
C GLY A 99 11.47 12.38 12.03
N TRP A 100 10.64 11.58 12.69
CA TRP A 100 11.04 10.51 13.60
C TRP A 100 11.04 9.17 12.88
N LEU A 101 12.07 8.36 13.13
CA LEU A 101 12.15 6.99 12.69
C LEU A 101 12.33 6.10 13.92
N ILE A 102 11.28 5.34 14.25
CA ILE A 102 11.23 4.46 15.41
C ILE A 102 11.50 3.02 14.97
N ALA A 103 12.45 2.38 15.62
CA ALA A 103 12.81 0.98 15.37
C ALA A 103 12.83 0.19 16.68
N ALA A 104 12.23 -0.99 16.70
CA ALA A 104 12.26 -1.88 17.87
C ALA A 104 13.06 -3.14 17.54
N VAL A 105 14.07 -3.45 18.35
CA VAL A 105 14.92 -4.64 18.19
C VAL A 105 14.38 -5.83 18.99
N ALA A 106 14.80 -7.04 18.61
CA ALA A 106 14.30 -8.29 19.18
C ALA A 106 14.55 -8.46 20.70
N SER A 107 15.56 -7.78 21.27
CA SER A 107 15.84 -7.77 22.71
C SER A 107 14.88 -6.91 23.55
N GLY A 108 14.03 -6.09 22.92
CA GLY A 108 13.10 -5.19 23.63
C GLY A 108 13.54 -3.73 23.67
N ASP A 109 14.70 -3.37 23.13
CA ASP A 109 15.07 -1.96 22.97
C ASP A 109 14.27 -1.29 21.84
N VAL A 110 13.70 -0.13 22.14
CA VAL A 110 13.12 0.82 21.18
C VAL A 110 14.13 1.95 20.96
N LEU A 111 14.38 2.26 19.70
CA LEU A 111 15.35 3.23 19.22
C LEU A 111 14.61 4.32 18.44
N ALA A 112 14.89 5.58 18.76
CA ALA A 112 14.40 6.71 17.97
C ALA A 112 15.55 7.42 17.28
N TYR A 113 15.44 7.51 15.96
CA TYR A 113 16.38 8.21 15.12
C TYR A 113 15.73 9.47 14.58
N ARG A 114 16.53 10.53 14.44
CA ARG A 114 16.15 11.65 13.58
C ARG A 114 16.29 11.21 12.13
N ALA A 115 15.18 11.16 11.42
CA ALA A 115 15.11 10.54 10.10
C ALA A 115 16.01 11.19 9.04
N ARG A 116 16.25 12.51 9.14
CA ARG A 116 17.02 13.27 8.15
C ARG A 116 18.51 12.92 8.09
N ASP A 117 19.10 12.55 9.22
CA ASP A 117 20.56 12.38 9.38
C ASP A 117 20.96 11.05 10.04
N GLY A 118 20.00 10.29 10.55
CA GLY A 118 20.23 8.99 11.18
C GLY A 118 20.81 9.11 12.59
N GLU A 119 20.77 10.30 13.21
CA GLU A 119 21.21 10.50 14.58
C GLU A 119 20.29 9.74 15.54
N LEU A 120 20.85 8.83 16.35
CA LEU A 120 20.12 8.18 17.43
C LEU A 120 19.88 9.19 18.55
N ILE A 121 18.62 9.55 18.79
CA ILE A 121 18.23 10.52 19.81
C ILE A 121 18.10 9.85 21.17
N TRP A 122 17.42 8.71 21.23
CA TRP A 122 17.27 7.95 22.46
C TRP A 122 17.12 6.45 22.20
N ARG A 123 17.39 5.68 23.27
CA ARG A 123 17.16 4.24 23.36
C ARG A 123 16.42 3.95 24.66
N ARG A 124 15.36 3.15 24.59
CA ARG A 124 14.58 2.72 25.74
C ARG A 124 14.40 1.21 25.73
N HIS A 125 14.83 0.55 26.80
CA HIS A 125 14.54 -0.86 27.03
C HIS A 125 13.10 -1.02 27.53
N LEU A 126 12.31 -1.86 26.88
CA LEU A 126 10.98 -2.29 27.32
C LEU A 126 11.03 -3.69 27.94
N ALA A 127 10.04 -4.02 28.76
CA ALA A 127 9.97 -5.33 29.43
C ALA A 127 9.78 -6.51 28.46
N ALA A 128 9.23 -6.24 27.27
CA ALA A 128 9.01 -7.23 26.22
C ALA A 128 9.22 -6.59 24.83
N PRO A 129 9.61 -7.40 23.82
CA PRO A 129 9.77 -6.92 22.47
C PRO A 129 8.46 -6.44 21.87
N ALA A 130 8.58 -5.58 20.85
CA ALA A 130 7.44 -5.11 20.09
C ALA A 130 6.72 -6.27 19.38
N HIS A 131 5.38 -6.28 19.46
CA HIS A 131 4.52 -7.25 18.77
C HIS A 131 4.12 -6.76 17.38
N ALA A 132 3.92 -5.45 17.24
CA ALA A 132 3.55 -4.79 16.00
C ALA A 132 4.33 -3.46 15.87
N PRO A 133 4.40 -2.85 14.66
CA PRO A 133 5.01 -1.54 14.48
C PRO A 133 4.46 -0.48 15.44
N ALA A 134 5.31 0.48 15.81
CA ALA A 134 4.92 1.59 16.65
C ALA A 134 3.91 2.50 15.93
N ALA A 135 3.01 3.13 16.68
CA ALA A 135 2.18 4.22 16.19
C ALA A 135 2.66 5.56 16.77
N LEU A 136 2.68 6.61 15.96
CA LEU A 136 3.04 7.96 16.39
C LEU A 136 1.81 8.85 16.29
N ALA A 137 1.57 9.65 17.34
CA ALA A 137 0.60 10.74 17.28
C ALA A 137 0.96 11.83 18.28
N GLY A 138 1.04 13.07 17.80
CA GLY A 138 1.42 14.22 18.62
C GLY A 138 2.82 14.05 19.20
N ASP A 139 2.92 14.10 20.53
CA ASP A 139 4.17 14.01 21.29
C ASP A 139 4.49 12.58 21.77
N ARG A 140 3.82 11.55 21.23
CA ARG A 140 3.86 10.18 21.76
C ARG A 140 4.17 9.12 20.72
N VAL A 141 4.86 8.09 21.19
CA VAL A 141 5.08 6.80 20.52
C VAL A 141 4.32 5.75 21.31
N TYR A 142 3.45 4.99 20.65
CA TYR A 142 2.71 3.88 21.23
C TYR A 142 3.31 2.57 20.74
N MET A 143 3.85 1.79 21.68
CA MET A 143 4.52 0.53 21.39
C MET A 143 3.66 -0.64 21.88
N PRO A 144 3.03 -1.41 20.97
CA PRO A 144 2.39 -2.67 21.33
C PRO A 144 3.47 -3.74 21.56
N THR A 145 3.45 -4.40 22.72
CA THR A 145 4.45 -5.39 23.13
C THR A 145 3.88 -6.80 23.17
N SER A 146 4.75 -7.80 23.05
CA SER A 146 4.36 -9.21 23.00
C SER A 146 3.78 -9.76 24.30
N ASP A 147 3.99 -9.06 25.43
CA ASP A 147 3.47 -9.41 26.75
C ASP A 147 2.10 -8.78 27.06
N SER A 148 1.36 -8.41 26.01
CA SER A 148 0.00 -7.86 26.10
C SER A 148 -0.08 -6.43 26.64
N HIS A 149 0.97 -5.62 26.52
CA HIS A 149 0.93 -4.20 26.87
C HIS A 149 0.93 -3.29 25.66
N ILE A 150 0.39 -2.09 25.85
CA ILE A 150 0.73 -0.91 25.06
C ILE A 150 1.50 0.02 25.99
N VAL A 151 2.71 0.40 25.57
CA VAL A 151 3.55 1.35 26.28
C VAL A 151 3.52 2.67 25.52
N ALA A 152 3.07 3.74 26.15
CA ALA A 152 3.18 5.09 25.60
C ALA A 152 4.46 5.75 26.09
N LEU A 153 5.26 6.23 25.16
CA LEU A 153 6.52 6.93 25.40
C LEU A 153 6.42 8.36 24.87
N HIS A 154 7.10 9.31 25.52
CA HIS A 154 7.35 10.62 24.91
C HIS A 154 8.24 10.45 23.67
N VAL A 155 7.86 11.07 22.55
CA VAL A 155 8.60 10.93 21.28
C VAL A 155 10.00 11.54 21.35
N ASP A 156 10.19 12.60 22.13
CA ASP A 156 11.47 13.32 22.21
C ASP A 156 12.51 12.66 23.15
N THR A 157 12.04 11.96 24.20
CA THR A 157 12.90 11.44 25.28
C THR A 157 12.84 9.92 25.43
N GLY A 158 11.82 9.27 24.86
CA GLY A 158 11.53 7.86 25.07
C GLY A 158 11.14 7.51 26.50
N GLU A 159 10.81 8.49 27.35
CA GLU A 159 10.36 8.24 28.72
C GLU A 159 8.92 7.69 28.72
N PRO A 160 8.62 6.66 29.53
CA PRO A 160 7.28 6.11 29.62
C PRO A 160 6.32 7.09 30.28
N VAL A 161 5.20 7.34 29.59
CA VAL A 161 4.08 8.14 30.10
C VAL A 161 3.10 7.25 30.84
N TRP A 162 2.71 6.14 30.22
CA TRP A 162 1.83 5.14 30.80
C TRP A 162 2.05 3.79 30.12
N GLU A 163 1.59 2.75 30.80
CA GLU A 163 1.56 1.39 30.28
C GLU A 163 0.19 0.77 30.58
N ARG A 164 -0.39 0.10 29.58
CA ARG A 164 -1.69 -0.56 29.71
C ARG A 164 -1.62 -1.99 29.26
N ARG A 165 -1.90 -2.91 30.19
CA ARG A 165 -2.14 -4.32 29.89
C ARG A 165 -3.53 -4.53 29.29
N LEU A 166 -3.58 -5.22 28.16
CA LEU A 166 -4.79 -5.75 27.52
C LEU A 166 -4.97 -7.25 27.83
N GLY A 167 -6.06 -7.84 27.34
CA GLY A 167 -6.30 -9.28 27.51
C GLY A 167 -5.42 -10.18 26.63
N GLY A 168 -4.87 -9.64 25.55
CA GLY A 168 -3.92 -10.31 24.66
C GLY A 168 -2.90 -9.34 24.04
N ALA A 169 -2.01 -9.85 23.21
CA ALA A 169 -1.04 -9.03 22.48
C ALA A 169 -1.79 -8.02 21.58
N PRO A 170 -1.50 -6.71 21.66
CA PRO A 170 -2.12 -5.72 20.77
C PRO A 170 -1.48 -5.79 19.39
N ASN A 171 -2.30 -5.73 18.34
CA ASN A 171 -1.88 -5.70 16.95
C ASN A 171 -1.47 -4.26 16.55
N GLU A 172 -1.48 -3.94 15.26
CA GLU A 172 -1.24 -2.58 14.75
C GLU A 172 -2.21 -1.57 15.42
N VAL A 173 -1.67 -0.41 15.78
CA VAL A 173 -2.39 0.64 16.54
C VAL A 173 -2.67 1.82 15.63
N LEU A 174 -3.94 2.20 15.51
CA LEU A 174 -4.32 3.49 14.94
C LEU A 174 -4.30 4.53 16.05
N ALA A 175 -3.38 5.49 15.96
CA ALA A 175 -3.26 6.59 16.91
C ALA A 175 -3.90 7.88 16.37
N LEU A 176 -4.96 8.35 17.03
CA LEU A 176 -5.55 9.66 16.81
C LEU A 176 -5.24 10.57 18.01
N ALA A 177 -5.50 11.88 17.89
CA ALA A 177 -5.14 12.86 18.92
C ALA A 177 -5.60 12.50 20.34
N GLU A 178 -6.86 12.06 20.50
CA GLU A 178 -7.46 11.74 21.82
C GLU A 178 -7.59 10.24 22.11
N ARG A 179 -7.54 9.40 21.07
CA ARG A 179 -7.87 7.98 21.17
C ARG A 179 -6.94 7.09 20.36
N LEU A 180 -6.66 5.92 20.90
CA LEU A 180 -5.96 4.83 20.25
C LEU A 180 -6.95 3.70 19.97
N TYR A 181 -6.84 3.09 18.79
CA TYR A 181 -7.63 1.92 18.43
C TYR A 181 -6.72 0.79 18.03
N THR A 182 -7.00 -0.41 18.55
CA THR A 182 -6.15 -1.56 18.28
C THR A 182 -6.93 -2.86 18.45
N GLY A 183 -6.59 -3.81 17.59
CA GLY A 183 -6.97 -5.19 17.76
C GLY A 183 -6.12 -5.89 18.81
N SER A 184 -6.62 -6.99 19.35
CA SER A 184 -5.82 -7.84 20.23
C SER A 184 -6.13 -9.32 19.98
N THR A 185 -5.13 -10.15 20.21
CA THR A 185 -5.20 -11.61 20.05
C THR A 185 -6.19 -12.30 21.00
N ASP A 186 -6.78 -11.55 21.94
CA ASP A 186 -7.89 -12.00 22.79
C ASP A 186 -9.28 -11.89 22.12
N ASN A 187 -9.32 -11.52 20.83
CA ASN A 187 -10.53 -11.26 20.04
C ASN A 187 -11.34 -10.08 20.58
N PHE A 188 -10.66 -9.03 21.05
CA PHE A 188 -11.27 -7.74 21.31
C PHE A 188 -10.64 -6.64 20.47
N PHE A 189 -11.49 -5.70 20.07
CA PHE A 189 -11.09 -4.41 19.54
C PHE A 189 -11.19 -3.37 20.66
N TYR A 190 -10.09 -2.70 20.94
CA TYR A 190 -9.98 -1.76 22.06
C TYR A 190 -9.93 -0.32 21.58
N CYS A 191 -10.55 0.57 22.35
CA CYS A 191 -10.33 2.00 22.30
C CYS A 191 -9.74 2.45 23.64
N LEU A 192 -8.58 3.11 23.58
CA LEU A 192 -7.90 3.67 24.75
C LEU A 192 -7.80 5.18 24.62
N MET A 193 -7.80 5.89 25.73
CA MET A 193 -7.47 7.31 25.77
C MET A 193 -5.96 7.49 25.56
N THR A 194 -5.57 8.44 24.70
CA THR A 194 -4.15 8.74 24.50
C THR A 194 -3.51 9.28 25.76
N GLU A 195 -4.22 10.07 26.56
CA GLU A 195 -3.73 10.78 27.74
C GLU A 195 -3.16 9.84 28.82
N ASP A 196 -3.92 8.82 29.23
CA ASP A 196 -3.64 7.98 30.40
C ASP A 196 -3.69 6.46 30.11
N GLY A 197 -3.95 6.07 28.85
CA GLY A 197 -4.08 4.67 28.45
C GLY A 197 -5.30 3.96 29.07
N ARG A 198 -6.28 4.70 29.61
CA ARG A 198 -7.52 4.10 30.10
C ARG A 198 -8.32 3.55 28.92
N ILE A 199 -8.84 2.33 29.08
CA ILE A 199 -9.76 1.75 28.10
C ILE A 199 -11.08 2.54 28.19
N ASP A 200 -11.45 3.21 27.10
CA ASP A 200 -12.72 3.93 26.96
C ASP A 200 -13.84 2.93 26.68
N TRP A 201 -13.63 2.08 25.68
CA TRP A 201 -14.52 0.98 25.34
C TRP A 201 -13.77 -0.19 24.70
N ARG A 202 -14.40 -1.37 24.67
CA ARG A 202 -13.93 -2.54 23.94
C ARG A 202 -15.07 -3.29 23.29
N TRP A 203 -14.80 -3.95 22.17
CA TRP A 203 -15.77 -4.69 21.39
C TRP A 203 -15.30 -6.11 21.12
N ARG A 204 -16.13 -7.12 21.39
CA ARG A 204 -15.78 -8.52 21.15
C ARG A 204 -15.96 -8.87 19.68
N THR A 205 -14.97 -9.50 19.08
CA THR A 205 -14.99 -10.00 17.71
C THR A 205 -15.09 -11.53 17.70
N GLY A 206 -15.46 -12.10 16.55
CA GLY A 206 -15.48 -13.56 16.38
C GLY A 206 -14.10 -14.17 16.08
N GLY A 207 -13.08 -13.34 15.89
CA GLY A 207 -11.71 -13.73 15.57
C GLY A 207 -10.75 -12.54 15.68
N ASP A 208 -9.47 -12.81 15.50
CA ASP A 208 -8.41 -11.81 15.67
C ASP A 208 -8.53 -10.69 14.62
N ILE A 209 -8.17 -9.48 15.01
CA ILE A 209 -8.24 -8.30 14.16
C ILE A 209 -7.03 -8.30 13.24
N VAL A 210 -7.22 -8.01 11.96
CA VAL A 210 -6.14 -8.08 10.96
C VAL A 210 -5.73 -6.68 10.50
N GLY A 211 -4.44 -6.38 10.65
CA GLY A 211 -3.80 -5.13 10.22
C GLY A 211 -4.26 -3.87 10.96
N GLU A 212 -3.74 -2.72 10.53
CA GLU A 212 -4.08 -1.42 11.10
C GLU A 212 -5.56 -1.06 10.86
N PRO A 213 -6.29 -0.63 11.92
CA PRO A 213 -7.59 0.01 11.76
C PRO A 213 -7.46 1.34 11.02
N ILE A 214 -8.52 1.79 10.36
CA ILE A 214 -8.57 3.12 9.72
C ILE A 214 -9.73 3.92 10.28
N ALA A 215 -9.65 5.25 10.19
CA ALA A 215 -10.73 6.13 10.63
C ALA A 215 -11.13 7.18 9.60
N ASP A 216 -12.34 7.70 9.79
CA ASP A 216 -12.76 9.00 9.28
C ASP A 216 -13.08 9.95 10.44
N GLU A 217 -13.80 11.04 10.20
CA GLU A 217 -14.14 12.01 11.24
C GLU A 217 -15.12 11.46 12.30
N ARG A 218 -15.81 10.36 12.00
CA ARG A 218 -16.92 9.82 12.80
C ARG A 218 -16.76 8.36 13.16
N HIS A 219 -16.11 7.57 12.33
CA HIS A 219 -16.06 6.12 12.44
C HIS A 219 -14.64 5.57 12.42
N VAL A 220 -14.46 4.45 13.11
CA VAL A 220 -13.31 3.56 12.95
C VAL A 220 -13.75 2.28 12.26
N TYR A 221 -12.96 1.84 11.29
CA TYR A 221 -13.19 0.66 10.48
C TYR A 221 -12.09 -0.35 10.71
N PHE A 222 -12.48 -1.61 10.86
CA PHE A 222 -11.54 -2.71 11.00
C PHE A 222 -12.13 -4.00 10.43
N VAL A 223 -11.24 -4.94 10.14
CA VAL A 223 -11.59 -6.30 9.72
C VAL A 223 -11.02 -7.30 10.72
N ALA A 224 -11.69 -8.43 10.86
CA ALA A 224 -11.24 -9.53 11.69
C ALA A 224 -11.33 -10.86 10.96
N LEU A 225 -10.69 -11.89 11.53
CA LEU A 225 -10.69 -13.26 11.02
C LEU A 225 -12.05 -13.96 11.11
N ASP A 226 -13.07 -13.29 11.65
CA ASP A 226 -14.49 -13.67 11.50
C ASP A 226 -15.05 -13.30 10.11
N ASN A 227 -14.20 -12.79 9.20
CA ASN A 227 -14.54 -12.35 7.86
C ASN A 227 -15.61 -11.25 7.87
N VAL A 228 -15.53 -10.30 8.80
CA VAL A 228 -16.46 -9.17 8.87
C VAL A 228 -15.70 -7.85 8.81
N LEU A 229 -16.14 -6.94 7.93
CA LEU A 229 -15.80 -5.52 7.99
C LEU A 229 -16.81 -4.81 8.90
N ARG A 230 -16.32 -4.06 9.88
CA ARG A 230 -17.14 -3.33 10.85
C ARG A 230 -16.83 -1.85 10.79
N ALA A 231 -17.86 -1.04 11.00
CA ALA A 231 -17.74 0.38 11.30
C ALA A 231 -18.32 0.66 12.68
N MET A 232 -17.51 1.30 13.51
CA MET A 232 -17.86 1.69 14.86
C MET A 232 -17.82 3.21 14.96
N ASP A 233 -18.72 3.80 15.75
CA ASP A 233 -18.61 5.20 16.15
C ASP A 233 -17.34 5.41 16.98
N LEU A 234 -16.52 6.39 16.62
CA LEU A 234 -15.21 6.65 17.24
C LEU A 234 -15.32 6.85 18.75
N LYS A 235 -16.36 7.55 19.22
CA LYS A 235 -16.47 7.98 20.61
C LYS A 235 -17.12 6.93 21.48
N SER A 236 -18.26 6.40 21.05
CA SER A 236 -19.09 5.48 21.83
C SER A 236 -18.73 4.01 21.67
N GLY A 237 -18.02 3.65 20.59
CA GLY A 237 -17.80 2.25 20.24
C GLY A 237 -19.08 1.53 19.85
N ALA A 238 -20.15 2.26 19.51
CA ALA A 238 -21.37 1.66 18.99
C ALA A 238 -21.13 1.18 17.55
N GLN A 239 -21.48 -0.08 17.26
CA GLN A 239 -21.42 -0.59 15.89
C GLN A 239 -22.47 0.11 15.02
N VAL A 240 -22.02 0.90 14.04
CA VAL A 240 -22.90 1.61 13.10
C VAL A 240 -23.38 0.64 12.02
N TRP A 241 -22.46 -0.14 11.45
CA TRP A 241 -22.80 -1.17 10.47
C TRP A 241 -21.76 -2.29 10.46
N MET A 242 -22.15 -3.43 9.90
CA MET A 242 -21.23 -4.54 9.62
C MET A 242 -21.53 -5.18 8.27
N ARG A 243 -20.51 -5.77 7.66
CA ARG A 243 -20.59 -6.46 6.38
C ARG A 243 -19.80 -7.78 6.42
N PRO A 244 -20.50 -8.92 6.25
CA PRO A 244 -19.83 -10.18 5.96
C PRO A 244 -19.03 -10.05 4.68
N LEU A 245 -17.78 -10.51 4.72
CA LEU A 245 -16.87 -10.58 3.60
C LEU A 245 -16.93 -11.99 3.01
N PRO A 246 -17.08 -12.14 1.68
CA PRO A 246 -16.98 -13.43 1.01
C PRO A 246 -15.52 -13.91 0.88
N ILE A 247 -14.58 -13.18 1.48
CA ILE A 247 -13.14 -13.39 1.43
C ILE A 247 -12.58 -13.37 2.84
N ARG A 248 -11.46 -14.06 3.05
CA ARG A 248 -10.68 -13.93 4.27
C ARG A 248 -9.76 -12.70 4.15
N PRO A 249 -9.87 -11.69 5.04
CA PRO A 249 -8.99 -10.53 5.00
C PRO A 249 -7.56 -10.95 5.32
N ILE A 250 -6.60 -10.37 4.61
CA ILE A 250 -5.15 -10.61 4.80
C ILE A 250 -4.40 -9.37 5.32
N ALA A 251 -5.06 -8.22 5.31
CA ALA A 251 -4.53 -6.93 5.72
C ALA A 251 -5.65 -6.06 6.27
N GLY A 252 -5.27 -4.98 6.96
CA GLY A 252 -6.18 -3.94 7.40
C GLY A 252 -6.91 -3.30 6.21
N PRO A 253 -8.08 -2.69 6.44
CA PRO A 253 -8.79 -1.98 5.39
C PRO A 253 -8.00 -0.75 4.93
N ALA A 254 -8.16 -0.33 3.66
CA ALA A 254 -7.58 0.90 3.13
C ALA A 254 -8.69 1.90 2.78
N ARG A 255 -8.48 3.19 3.04
CA ARG A 255 -9.47 4.24 2.75
C ARG A 255 -9.13 5.01 1.48
N ALA A 256 -10.08 5.10 0.56
CA ALA A 256 -10.03 5.95 -0.62
C ALA A 256 -11.24 6.90 -0.63
N GLY A 257 -11.08 8.08 -0.02
CA GLY A 257 -12.15 9.05 0.18
C GLY A 257 -13.30 8.47 1.03
N ALA A 258 -14.49 8.36 0.43
CA ALA A 258 -15.68 7.75 1.05
C ALA A 258 -15.77 6.22 0.84
N THR A 259 -14.74 5.58 0.29
CA THR A 259 -14.72 4.13 0.03
C THR A 259 -13.71 3.42 0.94
N ILE A 260 -14.12 2.29 1.48
CA ILE A 260 -13.31 1.36 2.27
C ILE A 260 -12.98 0.15 1.40
N LEU A 261 -11.70 -0.10 1.20
CA LEU A 261 -11.17 -1.22 0.44
C LEU A 261 -10.72 -2.32 1.39
N VAL A 262 -11.04 -3.57 1.05
CA VAL A 262 -10.62 -4.75 1.80
C VAL A 262 -9.96 -5.73 0.84
N ALA A 263 -8.74 -6.14 1.18
CA ALA A 263 -7.98 -7.14 0.45
C ALA A 263 -8.09 -8.50 1.14
N GLY A 264 -8.19 -9.56 0.33
CA GLY A 264 -8.17 -10.93 0.80
C GLY A 264 -7.14 -11.76 0.05
N GLN A 265 -7.27 -13.08 0.14
CA GLN A 265 -6.36 -14.00 -0.54
C GLN A 265 -6.46 -13.92 -2.08
N THR A 266 -7.57 -13.43 -2.62
CA THR A 266 -7.73 -13.24 -4.07
C THR A 266 -7.18 -11.89 -4.51
N ALA A 267 -6.76 -11.77 -5.77
CA ALA A 267 -6.39 -10.48 -6.35
C ALA A 267 -7.54 -9.44 -6.44
N GLN A 268 -8.76 -9.85 -6.12
CA GLN A 268 -9.94 -8.98 -6.16
C GLN A 268 -10.03 -8.16 -4.87
N LEU A 269 -10.12 -6.84 -5.00
CA LEU A 269 -10.47 -6.00 -3.85
C LEU A 269 -11.98 -5.91 -3.71
N ARG A 270 -12.41 -5.87 -2.45
CA ARG A 270 -13.76 -5.48 -2.08
C ARG A 270 -13.77 -4.01 -1.67
N ALA A 271 -14.85 -3.32 -1.96
CA ALA A 271 -15.01 -1.88 -1.87
C ALA A 271 -16.41 -1.57 -1.35
N PHE A 272 -16.46 -0.86 -0.23
CA PHE A 272 -17.68 -0.55 0.48
C PHE A 272 -17.77 0.95 0.73
N ASN A 273 -18.97 1.51 0.68
CA ASN A 273 -19.20 2.89 1.07
C ASN A 273 -18.98 3.05 2.58
N ALA A 274 -18.17 4.03 2.99
CA ALA A 274 -17.86 4.30 4.40
C ALA A 274 -19.11 4.61 5.24
N LYS A 275 -20.11 5.27 4.63
CA LYS A 275 -21.32 5.73 5.33
C LYS A 275 -22.21 4.58 5.80
N ASP A 276 -22.43 3.57 4.97
CA ASP A 276 -23.44 2.53 5.19
C ASP A 276 -22.96 1.10 4.91
N GLY A 277 -21.69 0.94 4.54
CA GLY A 277 -21.08 -0.33 4.19
C GLY A 277 -21.67 -0.97 2.93
N THR A 278 -22.45 -0.26 2.12
CA THR A 278 -22.99 -0.85 0.87
C THR A 278 -21.86 -1.10 -0.13
N PRO A 279 -21.85 -2.23 -0.87
CA PRO A 279 -20.85 -2.44 -1.91
C PRO A 279 -20.91 -1.34 -2.96
N VAL A 280 -19.75 -0.81 -3.35
CA VAL A 280 -19.65 0.22 -4.39
C VAL A 280 -20.03 -0.41 -5.76
N PRO A 281 -20.75 0.28 -6.66
CA PRO A 281 -21.08 -0.26 -7.99
C PRO A 281 -19.86 -0.77 -8.75
N GLY A 282 -19.94 -1.86 -9.52
CA GLY A 282 -18.76 -2.39 -10.23
C GLY A 282 -17.69 -3.00 -9.33
N GLU A 283 -18.09 -3.43 -8.13
CA GLU A 283 -17.42 -4.43 -7.29
C GLU A 283 -17.56 -5.86 -7.86
N PRO A 284 -16.59 -6.75 -7.62
CA PRO A 284 -15.28 -6.49 -7.01
C PRO A 284 -14.35 -5.72 -7.96
N ILE A 285 -13.39 -4.98 -7.40
CA ILE A 285 -12.35 -4.33 -8.19
C ILE A 285 -11.34 -5.41 -8.62
N VAL A 286 -11.21 -5.61 -9.93
CA VAL A 286 -10.28 -6.58 -10.53
C VAL A 286 -9.02 -5.88 -11.05
N PRO A 287 -7.85 -6.54 -11.00
CA PRO A 287 -6.66 -6.08 -11.71
C PRO A 287 -6.94 -5.88 -13.20
N GLY A 288 -6.38 -4.81 -13.76
CA GLY A 288 -6.45 -4.55 -15.19
C GLY A 288 -5.59 -5.57 -15.94
N ALA A 289 -6.05 -6.00 -17.12
CA ALA A 289 -5.26 -6.87 -17.98
C ALA A 289 -3.90 -6.23 -18.28
N PRO A 290 -2.79 -6.99 -18.27
CA PRO A 290 -1.49 -6.48 -18.67
C PRO A 290 -1.54 -5.97 -20.12
N ALA A 291 -0.85 -4.87 -20.40
CA ALA A 291 -0.72 -4.37 -21.76
C ALA A 291 -0.12 -5.47 -22.65
N PRO A 292 -0.65 -5.71 -23.86
CA PRO A 292 -0.07 -6.70 -24.76
C PRO A 292 1.40 -6.36 -25.02
N PRO A 293 2.29 -7.36 -25.10
CA PRO A 293 3.70 -7.11 -25.38
C PRO A 293 3.81 -6.31 -26.67
N ALA A 294 4.57 -5.21 -26.63
CA ALA A 294 4.84 -4.43 -27.83
C ALA A 294 5.41 -5.37 -28.90
N PRO A 295 4.89 -5.35 -30.14
CA PRO A 295 5.40 -6.21 -31.20
C PRO A 295 6.91 -5.99 -31.33
N PRO A 296 7.70 -7.05 -31.59
CA PRO A 296 9.14 -6.92 -31.73
C PRO A 296 9.41 -5.83 -32.76
N ARG A 297 10.17 -4.79 -32.36
CA ARG A 297 10.59 -3.74 -33.29
C ARG A 297 11.39 -4.43 -34.39
N ARG A 298 10.76 -4.59 -35.56
CA ARG A 298 11.43 -5.06 -36.77
C ARG A 298 12.62 -4.13 -36.98
N PRO A 299 13.86 -4.63 -37.12
CA PRO A 299 14.97 -3.77 -37.47
C PRO A 299 14.61 -3.06 -38.78
N THR A 300 14.48 -1.74 -38.72
CA THR A 300 14.33 -0.92 -39.91
C THR A 300 15.61 -1.08 -40.72
N ALA A 301 15.51 -1.83 -41.82
CA ALA A 301 16.58 -1.92 -42.81
C ALA A 301 16.86 -0.50 -43.32
N ALA A 302 18.00 0.06 -42.94
CA ALA A 302 18.51 1.28 -43.52
C ALA A 302 18.88 0.97 -44.98
N ALA A 303 18.12 1.56 -45.91
CA ALA A 303 18.47 1.60 -47.31
C ALA A 303 19.67 2.54 -47.49
N GLY A 304 20.80 2.01 -47.96
CA GLY A 304 21.95 2.75 -48.47
C GLY A 304 22.37 2.15 -49.82
N PRO A 305 22.70 2.95 -50.85
CA PRO A 305 22.87 2.46 -52.21
C PRO A 305 24.31 2.04 -52.51
N GLY A 306 24.44 1.00 -53.34
CA GLY A 306 25.51 0.83 -54.33
C GLY A 306 26.82 0.18 -53.89
N ALA A 307 27.05 -1.05 -54.39
CA ALA A 307 28.11 -1.39 -55.36
C ALA A 307 28.70 -2.80 -55.14
N GLY A 308 28.76 -3.58 -56.22
CA GLY A 308 29.76 -4.65 -56.41
C GLY A 308 29.28 -6.09 -56.22
N ILE A 309 28.88 -6.74 -57.32
CA ILE A 309 28.89 -8.21 -57.47
C ILE A 309 30.35 -8.63 -57.78
N PRO A 310 30.79 -9.88 -57.51
CA PRO A 310 30.58 -10.93 -58.51
C PRO A 310 30.12 -12.27 -57.93
N THR A 311 29.23 -12.88 -58.69
CA THR A 311 28.69 -14.23 -58.59
C THR A 311 29.84 -15.24 -58.73
N VAL A 312 29.93 -16.20 -57.82
CA VAL A 312 30.73 -17.41 -58.01
C VAL A 312 29.79 -18.60 -57.89
N ASP A 313 29.61 -19.27 -59.02
CA ASP A 313 28.93 -20.56 -59.14
C ASP A 313 29.70 -21.63 -58.36
N LEU A 314 29.03 -22.32 -57.44
CA LEU A 314 29.47 -23.62 -56.94
C LEU A 314 28.33 -24.62 -57.07
N VAL A 315 28.58 -25.59 -57.95
CA VAL A 315 27.81 -26.80 -58.26
C VAL A 315 27.72 -27.71 -57.01
N PRO A 316 26.61 -28.45 -56.80
CA PRO A 316 26.33 -29.12 -55.53
C PRO A 316 27.04 -30.46 -55.41
N SER A 317 27.50 -30.79 -54.20
CA SER A 317 27.99 -32.13 -53.84
C SER A 317 27.12 -32.72 -52.73
N GLU A 318 26.43 -33.81 -53.07
CA GLU A 318 25.61 -34.64 -52.20
C GLU A 318 26.43 -35.32 -51.10
N LEU A 319 25.81 -35.58 -49.95
CA LEU A 319 25.92 -36.80 -49.11
C LEU A 319 24.94 -36.68 -47.91
N PRO A 320 24.47 -37.78 -47.31
CA PRO A 320 23.10 -38.25 -47.51
C PRO A 320 22.22 -38.16 -46.25
N HIS A 321 20.92 -38.33 -46.50
CA HIS A 321 19.84 -38.44 -45.52
C HIS A 321 20.13 -39.41 -44.36
N ALA A 322 19.95 -38.90 -43.14
CA ALA A 322 19.60 -39.69 -41.98
C ALA A 322 18.34 -39.07 -41.35
N THR A 323 17.18 -39.70 -41.55
CA THR A 323 15.99 -39.47 -40.72
C THR A 323 16.11 -40.28 -39.44
N PRO A 324 15.80 -39.67 -38.28
CA PRO A 324 15.03 -40.41 -37.30
C PRO A 324 13.85 -39.60 -36.74
N SER A 325 12.68 -40.23 -36.84
CA SER A 325 11.61 -40.29 -35.84
C SER A 325 10.86 -39.01 -35.48
N GLU A 326 9.62 -38.91 -35.96
CA GLU A 326 8.56 -38.08 -35.41
C GLU A 326 8.39 -38.38 -33.90
N ILE A 327 8.92 -37.47 -33.08
CA ILE A 327 8.37 -37.23 -31.74
C ILE A 327 7.23 -36.25 -31.98
N ASP A 328 6.01 -36.74 -31.81
CA ASP A 328 4.78 -35.92 -31.84
C ASP A 328 4.84 -34.91 -30.69
N MET A 329 5.40 -33.74 -30.99
CA MET A 329 5.39 -32.57 -30.12
C MET A 329 3.97 -31.98 -30.17
N PRO A 330 3.30 -31.79 -29.03
CA PRO A 330 1.98 -31.16 -29.03
C PRO A 330 2.08 -29.80 -29.72
N SER A 331 1.10 -29.51 -30.59
CA SER A 331 1.04 -28.26 -31.32
C SER A 331 1.11 -27.05 -30.37
N GLU A 332 1.67 -25.92 -30.81
CA GLU A 332 1.66 -24.67 -30.03
C GLU A 332 0.24 -24.28 -29.56
N ALA A 333 -0.80 -24.74 -30.26
CA ALA A 333 -2.20 -24.57 -29.88
C ALA A 333 -2.59 -25.43 -28.66
N ASP A 334 -2.12 -26.69 -28.57
CA ASP A 334 -2.36 -27.56 -27.41
C ASP A 334 -1.55 -27.15 -26.18
N ALA A 335 -0.33 -26.62 -26.40
CA ALA A 335 0.48 -26.02 -25.35
C ALA A 335 -0.14 -24.71 -24.84
N ALA A 336 -0.70 -23.88 -25.73
CA ALA A 336 -1.43 -22.66 -25.37
C ALA A 336 -2.76 -22.97 -24.65
N ALA A 337 -3.47 -24.02 -25.05
CA ALA A 337 -4.69 -24.46 -24.39
C ALA A 337 -4.41 -25.06 -22.99
N LYS A 338 -3.31 -25.80 -22.81
CA LYS A 338 -2.86 -26.26 -21.48
C LYS A 338 -2.27 -25.14 -20.62
N ALA A 339 -1.61 -24.14 -21.20
CA ALA A 339 -1.14 -22.96 -20.49
C ALA A 339 -2.29 -22.04 -20.02
N ALA A 340 -3.38 -21.97 -20.79
CA ALA A 340 -4.61 -21.30 -20.37
C ALA A 340 -5.35 -22.07 -19.25
N ALA A 341 -5.16 -23.39 -19.16
CA ALA A 341 -5.81 -24.26 -18.17
C ALA A 341 -5.07 -24.35 -16.81
N ILE A 342 -3.89 -23.72 -16.67
CA ILE A 342 -3.16 -23.59 -15.39
C ILE A 342 -2.89 -22.10 -15.09
N ALA A 343 -3.80 -21.21 -15.48
CA ALA A 343 -3.85 -19.87 -14.92
C ALA A 343 -4.55 -19.97 -13.56
N SER A 344 -3.80 -20.23 -12.50
CA SER A 344 -4.30 -19.95 -11.14
C SER A 344 -4.69 -18.48 -11.10
N ASP A 345 -5.89 -18.16 -10.62
CA ASP A 345 -6.27 -16.77 -10.37
C ASP A 345 -5.15 -16.10 -9.54
N PRO A 346 -4.71 -14.89 -9.91
CA PRO A 346 -3.64 -14.24 -9.20
C PRO A 346 -4.06 -13.97 -7.75
N ASP A 347 -3.11 -14.12 -6.83
CA ASP A 347 -3.29 -13.76 -5.42
C ASP A 347 -2.84 -12.32 -5.19
N MET A 348 -3.32 -11.70 -4.10
CA MET A 348 -2.81 -10.39 -3.68
C MET A 348 -1.41 -10.55 -3.07
N ALA A 349 -0.43 -9.79 -3.56
CA ALA A 349 0.96 -9.86 -3.10
C ALA A 349 1.27 -8.88 -1.97
N ALA A 350 0.52 -7.78 -1.88
CA ALA A 350 0.65 -6.76 -0.86
C ALA A 350 -0.69 -6.04 -0.65
N PRO A 351 -0.92 -5.42 0.53
CA PRO A 351 -2.10 -4.59 0.76
C PRO A 351 -2.23 -3.49 -0.32
N PRO A 352 -3.46 -3.12 -0.71
CA PRO A 352 -3.66 -2.06 -1.69
C PRO A 352 -3.20 -0.74 -1.11
N HIS A 353 -2.49 0.03 -1.92
CA HIS A 353 -2.08 1.38 -1.56
C HIS A 353 -2.96 2.41 -2.26
N VAL A 354 -3.38 3.43 -1.52
CA VAL A 354 -4.22 4.51 -2.05
C VAL A 354 -3.34 5.75 -2.19
N ILE A 355 -3.32 6.31 -3.39
CA ILE A 355 -2.64 7.57 -3.71
C ILE A 355 -3.66 8.59 -4.20
N GLU A 356 -3.31 9.87 -4.17
CA GLU A 356 -4.12 10.93 -4.77
C GLU A 356 -3.50 11.37 -6.10
N ASP A 357 -4.32 11.55 -7.13
CA ASP A 357 -3.88 12.15 -8.38
C ASP A 357 -3.63 13.66 -8.17
N PRO A 358 -2.39 14.17 -8.37
CA PRO A 358 -2.07 15.57 -8.12
C PRO A 358 -2.78 16.55 -9.08
N THR A 359 -3.33 16.07 -10.19
CA THR A 359 -4.04 16.89 -11.18
C THR A 359 -5.55 16.90 -10.93
N THR A 360 -6.11 15.75 -10.59
CA THR A 360 -7.57 15.59 -10.45
C THR A 360 -8.05 15.54 -9.01
N HIS A 361 -7.15 15.41 -8.03
CA HIS A 361 -7.45 15.18 -6.61
C HIS A 361 -8.32 13.94 -6.35
N LEU A 362 -8.38 13.02 -7.31
CA LEU A 362 -9.12 11.77 -7.19
C LEU A 362 -8.22 10.69 -6.59
N SER A 363 -8.79 9.83 -5.74
CA SER A 363 -8.05 8.68 -5.23
C SER A 363 -7.79 7.65 -6.32
N MET A 364 -6.57 7.15 -6.40
CA MET A 364 -6.15 6.04 -7.24
C MET A 364 -5.74 4.88 -6.35
N VAL A 365 -6.00 3.65 -6.78
CA VAL A 365 -5.66 2.44 -6.02
C VAL A 365 -4.60 1.68 -6.78
N LEU A 366 -3.46 1.49 -6.13
CA LEU A 366 -2.39 0.64 -6.59
C LEU A 366 -2.59 -0.76 -6.02
N MET A 367 -2.77 -1.72 -6.90
CA MET A 367 -2.92 -3.14 -6.56
C MET A 367 -1.67 -3.89 -6.97
N ILE A 368 -1.23 -4.80 -6.12
CA ILE A 368 -0.09 -5.67 -6.41
C ILE A 368 -0.55 -7.10 -6.31
N THR A 369 -0.45 -7.80 -7.43
CA THR A 369 -0.83 -9.20 -7.54
C THR A 369 0.38 -10.06 -7.79
N LYS A 370 0.31 -11.32 -7.39
CA LYS A 370 1.34 -12.32 -7.67
C LYS A 370 0.77 -13.28 -8.70
N GLU A 371 1.45 -13.39 -9.84
CA GLU A 371 1.17 -14.44 -10.82
C GLU A 371 2.37 -15.39 -10.85
N ILE A 372 2.15 -16.67 -10.52
CA ILE A 372 3.21 -17.67 -10.37
C ILE A 372 4.06 -17.79 -11.65
N ALA A 373 3.43 -17.64 -12.82
CA ALA A 373 4.09 -17.77 -14.11
C ALA A 373 4.84 -16.50 -14.60
N ARG A 374 4.53 -15.30 -14.06
CA ARG A 374 4.97 -14.02 -14.66
C ARG A 374 5.68 -13.04 -13.72
N GLY A 375 5.76 -13.34 -12.42
CA GLY A 375 6.30 -12.39 -11.44
C GLY A 375 5.19 -11.67 -10.66
N ALA A 376 5.56 -10.58 -9.99
CA ALA A 376 4.57 -9.70 -9.37
C ALA A 376 4.01 -8.75 -10.44
N GLY A 377 2.70 -8.79 -10.67
CA GLY A 377 1.97 -7.80 -11.45
C GLY A 377 1.65 -6.59 -10.58
N VAL A 378 1.90 -5.39 -11.09
CA VAL A 378 1.49 -4.14 -10.45
C VAL A 378 0.49 -3.45 -11.36
N THR A 379 -0.74 -3.29 -10.90
CA THR A 379 -1.79 -2.59 -11.64
C THR A 379 -2.17 -1.33 -10.90
N LEU A 380 -2.00 -0.17 -11.54
CA LEU A 380 -2.59 1.06 -11.04
C LEU A 380 -3.98 1.23 -11.62
N VAL A 381 -4.97 1.23 -10.73
CA VAL A 381 -6.36 1.42 -11.11
C VAL A 381 -6.84 2.78 -10.62
N THR A 382 -7.21 3.63 -11.57
CA THR A 382 -7.84 4.91 -11.23
C THR A 382 -9.33 4.77 -11.20
N ARG A 383 -9.94 5.34 -10.17
CA ARG A 383 -11.38 5.37 -10.04
C ARG A 383 -11.79 6.58 -9.22
N SER A 384 -12.74 7.37 -9.71
CA SER A 384 -13.47 8.29 -8.83
C SER A 384 -14.27 7.47 -7.83
N PHE A 385 -13.96 7.65 -6.55
CA PHE A 385 -14.74 7.09 -5.43
C PHE A 385 -15.79 8.08 -4.91
N GLU A 386 -15.77 9.32 -5.41
CA GLU A 386 -16.86 10.29 -5.31
C GLU A 386 -17.95 9.92 -6.35
N PRO A 387 -19.25 9.87 -6.02
CA PRO A 387 -20.27 9.90 -7.06
C PRO A 387 -20.09 11.18 -7.88
N PRO A 388 -20.28 11.17 -9.22
CA PRO A 388 -20.39 12.43 -9.94
C PRO A 388 -21.49 13.23 -9.24
N ALA A 389 -21.19 14.46 -8.84
CA ALA A 389 -22.22 15.38 -8.37
C ALA A 389 -23.35 15.29 -9.41
N SER A 390 -24.50 14.76 -8.99
CA SER A 390 -25.65 14.73 -9.88
C SER A 390 -25.84 16.20 -10.27
N PRO A 391 -25.87 16.54 -11.58
CA PRO A 391 -26.18 17.91 -11.96
C PRO A 391 -27.47 18.25 -11.22
N VAL A 392 -27.43 19.32 -10.42
CA VAL A 392 -28.61 19.81 -9.72
C VAL A 392 -29.64 20.03 -10.81
N ALA A 393 -30.60 19.12 -10.93
CA ALA A 393 -31.74 19.35 -11.78
C ALA A 393 -32.40 20.59 -11.19
N PRO A 394 -32.50 21.71 -11.94
CA PRO A 394 -33.20 22.87 -11.43
C PRO A 394 -34.61 22.40 -11.06
N LEU A 395 -35.03 22.70 -9.82
CA LEU A 395 -36.39 22.43 -9.38
C LEU A 395 -37.35 23.01 -10.43
N PRO A 396 -38.29 22.23 -10.98
CA PRO A 396 -39.27 22.77 -11.90
C PRO A 396 -40.08 23.84 -11.15
N ASN A 397 -40.16 25.04 -11.74
CA ASN A 397 -40.92 26.23 -11.29
C ASN A 397 -40.19 27.31 -10.46
N MET A 398 -38.86 27.40 -10.47
CA MET A 398 -38.19 28.61 -9.96
C MET A 398 -38.21 29.74 -11.00
N ILE A 399 -39.07 30.74 -10.81
CA ILE A 399 -38.97 32.03 -11.52
C ILE A 399 -37.87 32.85 -10.85
N MET A 400 -36.75 33.04 -11.55
CA MET A 400 -35.70 33.97 -11.13
C MET A 400 -36.24 35.41 -11.22
N ILE A 401 -36.57 36.01 -10.07
CA ILE A 401 -36.87 37.45 -10.00
C ILE A 401 -35.52 38.18 -9.99
N ALA A 402 -35.28 38.99 -11.02
CA ALA A 402 -34.08 39.82 -11.09
C ALA A 402 -34.01 40.77 -9.89
N PRO A 403 -32.84 40.96 -9.26
CA PRO A 403 -32.70 41.89 -8.14
C PRO A 403 -33.00 43.32 -8.61
N GLN A 404 -34.02 43.93 -8.02
CA GLN A 404 -34.36 45.34 -8.24
C GLN A 404 -33.21 46.19 -7.69
N THR A 405 -32.52 46.91 -8.58
CA THR A 405 -31.49 47.87 -8.19
C THR A 405 -32.16 49.04 -7.45
N PRO A 406 -31.75 49.39 -6.21
CA PRO A 406 -32.30 50.56 -5.54
C PRO A 406 -31.93 51.83 -6.31
N ALA A 407 -32.93 52.66 -6.60
CA ALA A 407 -32.77 53.93 -7.29
C ALA A 407 -31.82 54.86 -6.52
N ALA A 408 -30.79 55.37 -7.21
CA ALA A 408 -29.83 56.31 -6.66
C ALA A 408 -30.51 57.63 -6.27
N THR A 409 -30.40 58.02 -5.01
CA THR A 409 -30.77 59.32 -4.45
C THR A 409 -29.99 60.46 -5.13
N ALA A 410 -30.72 61.47 -5.61
CA ALA A 410 -30.19 62.68 -6.23
C ALA A 410 -29.41 63.57 -5.23
N PRO A 411 -28.42 64.37 -5.69
CA PRO A 411 -27.63 65.23 -4.82
C PRO A 411 -28.38 66.53 -4.45
N PRO A 412 -28.07 67.15 -3.29
CA PRO A 412 -28.77 68.35 -2.84
C PRO A 412 -28.34 69.60 -3.64
N ARG A 413 -29.32 70.46 -3.97
CA ARG A 413 -29.12 71.80 -4.52
C ARG A 413 -29.11 72.84 -3.38
N ARG A 414 -27.93 73.37 -3.04
CA ARG A 414 -27.49 74.78 -3.17
C ARG A 414 -26.31 75.05 -2.25
#